data_AF-A0A970H2W0-F1
#
_entry.id   AF-A0A970H2W0-F1
#
_cell.length_a   1.000
_cell.length_b   1.000
_cell.length_c   1.000
_cell.angle_alpha   90.00
_cell.angle_beta   90.00
_cell.angle_gamma   90.00
#
_symmetry.space_group_name_H-M   'P 1'
#
loop_
_entity.id
_entity.type
_entity.pdbx_description
1 polymer ?
#
loop_
_entity_poly.entity_id
_entity_poly.type
_entity_poly.pdbx_seq_one_letter_code
_entity_poly.pdbx_strand_id
1 'polypeptide(L)'
;MNEHIKEIAQRMKEMREILELSVEDISKALNVDPAKYESYENGETDIPMGFLLDFAKHCNLDLTDLLSGGAPMLSTYSYIKKGRGQSVERRKYYEYQHLAYNFANRKAEPFLVTVESNENNGIHLNSHDGQEFNYCVEGRLLISIGGNEIILEPGDSVYYNSLTPHGMKALDGKPARFLAVIIK
;
A
#
# COMPACT_ATOMS: atom_id res chain seq x y z
N MET A 1 -14.92 5.99 -11.90
CA MET A 1 -13.92 6.18 -10.83
C MET A 1 -14.41 5.41 -9.61
N ASN A 2 -13.53 4.76 -8.86
CA ASN A 2 -13.94 3.98 -7.68
C ASN A 2 -14.36 4.93 -6.54
N GLU A 3 -15.58 4.80 -6.00
CA GLU A 3 -16.07 5.63 -4.89
C GLU A 3 -15.18 5.52 -3.65
N HIS A 4 -14.54 4.36 -3.44
CA HIS A 4 -13.57 4.18 -2.36
C HIS A 4 -12.34 5.10 -2.46
N ILE A 5 -11.88 5.44 -3.66
CA ILE A 5 -10.72 6.34 -3.83
C ILE A 5 -11.10 7.76 -3.38
N LYS A 6 -12.31 8.23 -3.74
CA LYS A 6 -12.80 9.55 -3.33
C LYS A 6 -13.00 9.66 -1.82
N GLU A 7 -13.52 8.61 -1.17
CA GLU A 7 -13.66 8.61 0.29
C GLU A 7 -12.30 8.74 0.99
N ILE A 8 -11.28 8.02 0.53
CA ILE A 8 -9.95 8.12 1.12
C ILE A 8 -9.33 9.49 0.84
N ALA A 9 -9.48 10.00 -0.38
CA ALA A 9 -9.03 11.34 -0.75
C ALA A 9 -9.66 12.43 0.13
N GLN A 10 -10.98 12.33 0.36
CA GLN A 10 -11.72 13.23 1.24
C GLN A 10 -11.21 13.14 2.69
N ARG A 11 -10.98 11.93 3.22
CA ARG A 11 -10.40 11.76 4.57
C ARG A 11 -8.98 12.32 4.66
N MET A 12 -8.15 12.17 3.63
CA MET A 12 -6.83 12.79 3.59
C MET A 12 -6.92 14.31 3.68
N LYS A 13 -7.80 14.91 2.88
CA LYS A 13 -8.03 16.36 2.87
C LYS A 13 -8.53 16.86 4.22
N GLU A 14 -9.55 16.20 4.78
CA GLU A 14 -10.10 16.54 6.10
C GLU A 14 -9.03 16.49 7.18
N MET A 15 -8.20 15.45 7.18
CA MET A 15 -7.12 15.31 8.16
C MET A 15 -6.05 16.39 7.99
N ARG A 16 -5.67 16.71 6.75
CA ARG A 16 -4.74 17.80 6.46
C ARG A 16 -5.29 19.13 6.99
N GLU A 17 -6.56 19.43 6.74
CA GLU A 17 -7.23 20.65 7.20
C GLU A 17 -7.36 20.71 8.72
N ILE A 18 -7.69 19.60 9.39
CA ILE A 18 -7.74 19.50 10.87
C ILE A 18 -6.37 19.79 11.49
N LEU A 19 -5.29 19.35 10.84
CA LEU A 19 -3.92 19.58 11.29
C LEU A 19 -3.37 20.96 10.86
N GLU A 20 -4.17 21.78 10.19
CA GLU A 20 -3.80 23.10 9.66
C GLU A 20 -2.59 23.06 8.70
N LEU A 21 -2.43 21.96 7.96
CA LEU A 21 -1.34 21.75 7.02
C LEU A 21 -1.73 22.22 5.61
N SER A 22 -0.80 22.85 4.90
CA SER A 22 -0.96 23.17 3.48
C SER A 22 -0.66 21.98 2.58
N VAL A 23 -1.08 22.06 1.31
CA VAL A 23 -0.70 21.10 0.26
C VAL A 23 0.83 21.02 0.17
N GLU A 24 1.50 22.17 0.29
CA GLU A 24 2.95 22.31 0.25
C GLU A 24 3.64 21.63 1.43
N ASP A 25 3.06 21.70 2.63
CA ASP A 25 3.62 21.07 3.83
C ASP A 25 3.66 19.55 3.67
N ILE A 26 2.55 18.94 3.25
CA ILE A 26 2.49 17.49 2.99
C ILE A 26 3.41 17.12 1.83
N SER A 27 3.38 17.90 0.74
CA SER A 27 4.18 17.63 -0.44
C SER A 27 5.68 17.61 -0.14
N LYS A 28 6.13 18.57 0.67
CA LYS A 28 7.52 18.65 1.13
C LYS A 28 7.87 17.51 2.10
N ALA A 29 6.98 17.18 3.04
CA ALA A 29 7.22 16.14 4.03
C ALA A 29 7.30 14.74 3.40
N LEU A 30 6.47 14.46 2.40
CA LEU A 30 6.35 13.16 1.75
C LEU A 30 7.09 13.08 0.40
N ASN A 31 7.84 14.12 0.05
CA ASN A 31 8.61 14.21 -1.21
C ASN A 31 7.76 13.88 -2.44
N VAL A 32 6.59 14.51 -2.55
CA VAL A 32 5.69 14.40 -3.69
C VAL A 32 5.49 15.76 -4.32
N ASP A 33 5.31 15.79 -5.64
CA ASP A 33 4.98 17.03 -6.35
C ASP A 33 3.61 17.59 -5.87
N PRO A 34 3.49 18.90 -5.60
CA PRO A 34 2.23 19.49 -5.11
C PRO A 34 1.02 19.24 -6.02
N ALA A 35 1.17 19.37 -7.34
CA ALA A 35 0.06 19.12 -8.26
C ALA A 35 -0.34 17.64 -8.25
N LYS A 36 0.64 16.74 -8.09
CA LYS A 36 0.37 15.32 -7.91
C LYS A 36 -0.36 15.03 -6.60
N TYR A 37 0.04 15.67 -5.50
CA TYR A 37 -0.66 15.55 -4.22
C TYR A 37 -2.09 16.08 -4.28
N GLU A 38 -2.32 17.24 -4.90
CA GLU A 38 -3.68 17.75 -5.12
C GLU A 38 -4.55 16.75 -5.91
N SER A 39 -3.99 16.09 -6.93
CA SER A 39 -4.71 15.05 -7.67
C SER A 39 -5.10 13.85 -6.79
N TYR A 40 -4.33 13.58 -5.73
CA TYR A 40 -4.66 12.57 -4.72
C TYR A 40 -5.82 13.05 -3.86
N GLU A 41 -5.76 14.26 -3.30
CA GLU A 41 -6.82 14.82 -2.45
C GLU A 41 -8.15 15.05 -3.19
N ASN A 42 -8.09 15.33 -4.50
CA ASN A 42 -9.28 15.49 -5.33
C ASN A 42 -9.86 14.13 -5.79
N GLY A 43 -9.17 13.01 -5.51
CA GLY A 43 -9.58 11.68 -5.95
C GLY A 43 -9.57 11.50 -7.47
N GLU A 44 -8.77 12.31 -8.17
CA GLU A 44 -8.63 12.30 -9.64
C GLU A 44 -7.72 11.18 -10.11
N THR A 45 -6.71 10.85 -9.30
CA THR A 45 -5.76 9.78 -9.56
C THR A 45 -5.74 8.76 -8.43
N ASP A 46 -5.25 7.56 -8.74
CA ASP A 46 -5.06 6.54 -7.73
C ASP A 46 -3.84 6.85 -6.84
N ILE A 47 -3.93 6.46 -5.57
CA ILE A 47 -2.97 6.81 -4.53
C ILE A 47 -2.16 5.55 -4.17
N PRO A 48 -0.82 5.55 -4.34
CA PRO A 48 0.02 4.42 -3.95
C PRO A 48 -0.17 4.01 -2.49
N MET A 49 -0.12 2.71 -2.19
CA MET A 49 -0.22 2.21 -0.80
C MET A 49 0.91 2.74 0.07
N GLY A 50 2.14 2.79 -0.46
CA GLY A 50 3.28 3.39 0.21
C GLY A 50 3.04 4.85 0.60
N PHE A 51 2.43 5.64 -0.30
CA PHE A 51 2.10 7.03 0.00
C PHE A 51 1.07 7.15 1.15
N LEU A 52 0.05 6.29 1.17
CA LEU A 52 -0.91 6.29 2.29
C LEU A 52 -0.26 5.91 3.62
N LEU A 53 0.67 4.95 3.61
CA LEU A 53 1.41 4.55 4.79
C LEU A 53 2.22 5.72 5.35
N ASP A 54 2.96 6.41 4.48
CA ASP A 54 3.77 7.56 4.86
C ASP A 54 2.89 8.74 5.31
N PHE A 55 1.77 8.99 4.61
CA PHE A 55 0.80 10.01 5.00
C PHE A 55 0.18 9.71 6.37
N ALA A 56 -0.28 8.48 6.61
CA ALA A 56 -0.84 8.07 7.89
C ALA A 56 0.20 8.23 9.01
N LYS A 57 1.46 7.84 8.76
CA LYS A 57 2.57 8.03 9.70
C LYS A 57 2.82 9.51 9.99
N HIS A 58 2.86 10.37 8.96
CA HIS A 58 3.09 11.80 9.11
C HIS A 58 1.97 12.50 9.92
N CYS A 59 0.72 12.14 9.66
CA CYS A 59 -0.45 12.69 10.35
C CYS A 59 -0.74 11.99 11.70
N ASN A 60 0.09 11.04 12.14
CA ASN A 60 -0.11 10.23 13.34
C ASN A 60 -1.49 9.53 13.39
N LEU A 61 -1.89 8.93 12.26
CA LEU A 61 -3.13 8.19 12.06
C LEU A 61 -2.86 6.70 11.84
N ASP A 62 -3.83 5.86 12.21
CA ASP A 62 -3.81 4.47 11.76
C ASP A 62 -4.20 4.39 10.28
N LEU A 63 -3.51 3.54 9.51
CA LEU A 63 -3.84 3.35 8.10
C LEU A 63 -5.30 2.87 7.93
N THR A 64 -5.84 2.08 8.85
CA THR A 64 -7.21 1.58 8.76
C THR A 64 -8.24 2.69 8.93
N ASP A 65 -7.95 3.71 9.77
CA ASP A 65 -8.78 4.91 9.87
C ASP A 65 -8.88 5.62 8.52
N LEU A 66 -7.74 5.79 7.86
CA LEU A 66 -7.67 6.43 6.56
C LEU A 66 -8.41 5.64 5.47
N LEU A 67 -8.23 4.32 5.46
CA LEU A 67 -8.79 3.43 4.45
C LEU A 67 -10.30 3.22 4.62
N SER A 68 -10.79 3.12 5.84
CA SER A 68 -12.16 2.64 6.12
C SER A 68 -13.00 3.56 7.01
N GLY A 69 -12.41 4.61 7.60
CA GLY A 69 -13.09 5.53 8.51
C GLY A 69 -13.38 4.94 9.90
N GLY A 70 -12.84 3.76 10.21
CA GLY A 70 -13.02 3.11 11.51
C GLY A 70 -11.69 2.72 12.15
N ALA A 71 -11.54 3.05 13.43
CA ALA A 71 -10.32 2.77 14.18
C ALA A 71 -10.21 1.28 14.57
N PRO A 72 -9.02 0.68 14.45
CA PRO A 72 -8.79 -0.65 14.98
C PRO A 72 -8.94 -0.65 16.50
N MET A 73 -9.60 -1.66 17.05
CA MET A 73 -9.88 -1.74 18.48
C MET A 73 -9.17 -2.90 19.21
N LEU A 74 -8.69 -3.92 18.49
CA LEU A 74 -8.08 -5.09 19.12
C LEU A 74 -6.60 -4.85 19.45
N SER A 75 -6.13 -5.34 20.59
CA SER A 75 -4.74 -5.16 21.03
C SER A 75 -4.04 -6.44 21.52
N THR A 76 -4.78 -7.54 21.73
CA THR A 76 -4.20 -8.82 22.18
C THR A 76 -3.91 -9.74 21.00
N TYR A 77 -4.93 -10.01 20.18
CA TYR A 77 -4.80 -10.78 18.95
C TYR A 77 -5.91 -10.37 17.97
N SER A 78 -5.66 -10.54 16.68
CA SER A 78 -6.65 -10.42 15.62
C SER A 78 -6.65 -11.70 14.79
N TYR A 79 -7.81 -12.24 14.50
CA TYR A 79 -7.97 -13.42 13.67
C TYR A 79 -8.75 -13.06 12.41
N ILE A 80 -8.11 -13.23 11.25
CA ILE A 80 -8.73 -13.00 9.95
C ILE A 80 -8.81 -14.32 9.21
N LYS A 81 -10.04 -14.78 8.95
CA LYS A 81 -10.27 -15.97 8.13
C LYS A 81 -9.90 -15.69 6.66
N LYS A 82 -9.40 -16.70 5.94
CA LYS A 82 -9.10 -16.61 4.50
C LYS A 82 -10.25 -15.91 3.74
N GLY A 83 -9.90 -14.90 2.94
CA GLY A 83 -10.86 -14.12 2.14
C GLY A 83 -11.67 -13.09 2.93
N ARG A 84 -11.37 -12.87 4.21
CA ARG A 84 -12.00 -11.84 5.05
C ARG A 84 -11.04 -10.70 5.42
N GLY A 85 -9.87 -10.63 4.78
CA GLY A 85 -9.02 -9.43 4.88
C GLY A 85 -9.78 -8.22 4.35
N GLN A 86 -9.51 -7.04 4.92
CA GLN A 86 -10.12 -5.81 4.44
C GLN A 86 -9.57 -5.53 3.04
N SER A 87 -10.45 -5.57 2.03
CA SER A 87 -10.06 -5.28 0.65
C SER A 87 -9.85 -3.78 0.48
N VAL A 88 -8.79 -3.44 -0.22
CA VAL A 88 -8.40 -2.08 -0.53
C VAL A 88 -8.23 -2.01 -2.05
N GLU A 89 -9.37 -1.92 -2.75
CA GLU A 89 -9.40 -1.83 -4.20
C GLU A 89 -9.04 -0.42 -4.66
N ARG A 90 -7.79 -0.25 -5.10
CA ARG A 90 -7.27 1.08 -5.48
C ARG A 90 -6.69 1.10 -6.89
N ARG A 91 -5.91 0.07 -7.26
CA ARG A 91 -5.31 -0.06 -8.61
C ARG A 91 -6.05 -1.06 -9.49
N LYS A 92 -5.98 -0.83 -10.81
CA LYS A 92 -6.26 -1.87 -11.83
C LYS A 92 -5.28 -3.05 -11.81
N TYR A 93 -4.15 -2.92 -11.09
CA TYR A 93 -3.00 -3.82 -11.22
C TYR A 93 -2.69 -4.61 -9.95
N TYR A 94 -3.09 -4.08 -8.79
CA TYR A 94 -2.83 -4.67 -7.49
C TYR A 94 -4.11 -4.68 -6.67
N GLU A 95 -4.49 -5.85 -6.18
CA GLU A 95 -5.50 -6.01 -5.14
C GLU A 95 -4.79 -6.20 -3.80
N TYR A 96 -5.12 -5.39 -2.81
CA TYR A 96 -4.57 -5.49 -1.47
C TYR A 96 -5.63 -5.98 -0.50
N GLN A 97 -5.30 -7.02 0.27
CA GLN A 97 -6.11 -7.48 1.39
C GLN A 97 -5.33 -7.29 2.68
N HIS A 98 -5.78 -6.38 3.53
CA HIS A 98 -5.12 -6.10 4.80
C HIS A 98 -5.44 -7.19 5.83
N LEU A 99 -4.41 -7.86 6.31
CA LEU A 99 -4.49 -9.04 7.17
C LEU A 99 -4.41 -8.74 8.68
N ALA A 100 -4.36 -7.46 9.07
CA ALA A 100 -4.32 -7.04 10.47
C ALA A 100 -5.09 -5.74 10.72
N TYR A 101 -6.04 -5.40 9.84
CA TYR A 101 -6.73 -4.10 9.85
C TYR A 101 -7.42 -3.77 11.18
N ASN A 102 -7.84 -4.77 11.96
CA ASN A 102 -8.53 -4.53 13.24
C ASN A 102 -7.58 -4.54 14.46
N PHE A 103 -6.26 -4.61 14.25
CA PHE A 103 -5.27 -4.61 15.33
C PHE A 103 -4.65 -3.22 15.49
N ALA A 104 -4.81 -2.64 16.67
CA ALA A 104 -4.34 -1.30 17.03
C ALA A 104 -2.83 -1.31 17.33
N ASN A 105 -2.15 -0.19 17.06
CA ASN A 105 -0.73 0.02 17.37
C ASN A 105 0.19 -1.08 16.80
N ARG A 106 -0.16 -1.61 15.63
CA ARG A 106 0.60 -2.66 14.98
C ARG A 106 1.96 -2.14 14.49
N LYS A 107 2.98 -2.96 14.71
CA LYS A 107 4.38 -2.69 14.30
C LYS A 107 4.65 -3.03 12.85
N ALA A 108 3.77 -3.81 12.25
CA ALA A 108 3.86 -4.23 10.86
C ALA A 108 2.47 -4.27 10.22
N GLU A 109 2.47 -4.10 8.92
CA GLU A 109 1.31 -4.01 8.04
C GLU A 109 1.34 -5.22 7.10
N PRO A 110 0.72 -6.35 7.49
CA PRO A 110 0.65 -7.52 6.64
C PRO A 110 -0.50 -7.37 5.63
N PHE A 111 -0.16 -7.53 4.36
CA PHE A 111 -1.07 -7.59 3.23
C PHE A 111 -0.90 -8.91 2.50
N LEU A 112 -2.01 -9.45 2.01
CA LEU A 112 -1.99 -10.37 0.89
C LEU A 112 -2.22 -9.54 -0.37
N VAL A 113 -1.25 -9.55 -1.27
CA VAL A 113 -1.28 -8.76 -2.50
C VAL A 113 -1.45 -9.69 -3.68
N THR A 114 -2.43 -9.40 -4.54
CA THR A 114 -2.61 -10.05 -5.84
C THR A 114 -2.13 -9.10 -6.92
N VAL A 115 -1.22 -9.57 -7.77
CA VAL A 115 -0.75 -8.87 -8.97
C VAL A 115 -1.41 -9.51 -10.17
N GLU A 116 -2.25 -8.75 -10.87
CA GLU A 116 -2.89 -9.23 -12.08
C GLU A 116 -1.89 -9.35 -13.23
N SER A 117 -1.98 -10.42 -14.01
CA SER A 117 -1.15 -10.57 -15.20
C SER A 117 -1.63 -9.65 -16.30
N ASN A 118 -0.75 -8.76 -16.73
CA ASN A 118 -0.95 -7.96 -17.92
C ASN A 118 0.39 -7.69 -18.58
N GLU A 119 0.59 -8.31 -19.74
CA GLU A 119 1.85 -8.22 -20.48
C GLU A 119 2.17 -6.79 -20.92
N ASN A 120 1.14 -5.97 -21.15
CA ASN A 120 1.27 -4.57 -21.58
C ASN A 120 1.59 -3.61 -20.43
N ASN A 121 1.56 -4.06 -19.17
CA ASN A 121 1.90 -3.22 -18.04
C ASN A 121 3.40 -3.33 -17.71
N GLY A 122 4.04 -2.18 -17.56
CA GLY A 122 5.36 -2.07 -16.98
C GLY A 122 5.34 -2.27 -15.46
N ILE A 123 6.53 -2.33 -14.86
CA ILE A 123 6.67 -2.31 -13.40
C ILE A 123 6.44 -0.88 -12.92
N HIS A 124 5.45 -0.69 -12.05
CA HIS A 124 5.22 0.59 -11.39
C HIS A 124 5.99 0.62 -10.08
N LEU A 125 7.07 1.42 -10.06
CA LEU A 125 7.89 1.58 -8.87
C LEU A 125 7.18 2.44 -7.83
N ASN A 126 7.29 2.02 -6.57
CA ASN A 126 6.93 2.78 -5.39
C ASN A 126 8.12 2.81 -4.43
N SER A 127 8.03 3.66 -3.40
CA SER A 127 8.94 3.70 -2.26
C SER A 127 8.12 4.16 -1.06
N HIS A 128 8.48 3.69 0.12
CA HIS A 128 7.89 4.13 1.37
C HIS A 128 8.84 3.86 2.53
N ASP A 129 8.59 4.49 3.67
CA ASP A 129 9.45 4.32 4.83
C ASP A 129 9.40 2.89 5.40
N GLY A 130 10.49 2.50 6.07
CA GLY A 130 10.61 1.22 6.76
C GLY A 130 11.25 0.09 5.95
N GLN A 131 10.88 -1.15 6.30
CA GLN A 131 11.42 -2.38 5.71
C GLN A 131 10.27 -3.28 5.27
N GLU A 132 10.49 -4.11 4.26
CA GLU A 132 9.45 -4.99 3.74
C GLU A 132 9.95 -6.41 3.55
N PHE A 133 9.14 -7.35 4.03
CA PHE A 133 9.31 -8.77 3.78
C PHE A 133 8.23 -9.24 2.82
N ASN A 134 8.66 -9.80 1.69
CA ASN A 134 7.77 -10.37 0.68
C ASN A 134 7.97 -11.88 0.60
N TYR A 135 6.87 -12.64 0.61
CA TYR A 135 6.86 -14.11 0.48
C TYR A 135 5.89 -14.52 -0.63
N CYS A 136 6.38 -15.18 -1.66
CA CYS A 136 5.55 -15.61 -2.78
C CYS A 136 4.70 -16.83 -2.38
N VAL A 137 3.38 -16.70 -2.52
CA VAL A 137 2.41 -17.74 -2.14
C VAL A 137 1.94 -18.52 -3.37
N GLU A 138 1.77 -17.85 -4.50
CA GLU A 138 1.18 -18.41 -5.71
C GLU A 138 1.67 -17.67 -6.96
N GLY A 139 1.86 -18.39 -8.06
CA GLY A 139 2.35 -17.82 -9.32
C GLY A 139 3.84 -17.46 -9.28
N ARG A 140 4.32 -16.77 -10.33
CA ARG A 140 5.70 -16.29 -10.42
C ARG A 140 5.69 -14.77 -10.49
N LEU A 141 6.52 -14.15 -9.66
CA LEU A 141 6.53 -12.71 -9.46
C LEU A 141 7.92 -12.17 -9.81
N LEU A 142 7.98 -11.31 -10.83
CA LEU A 142 9.16 -10.48 -11.05
C LEU A 142 9.09 -9.31 -10.08
N ILE A 143 10.10 -9.17 -9.22
CA ILE A 143 10.27 -8.01 -8.36
C ILE A 143 11.50 -7.22 -8.81
N SER A 144 11.32 -5.92 -9.03
CA SER A 144 12.42 -4.98 -9.27
C SER A 144 12.69 -4.23 -7.97
N ILE A 145 13.93 -4.21 -7.49
CA ILE A 145 14.37 -3.49 -6.28
C ILE A 145 15.67 -2.76 -6.59
N GLY A 146 15.63 -1.43 -6.60
CA GLY A 146 16.80 -0.60 -6.88
C GLY A 146 17.41 -0.89 -8.26
N GLY A 147 16.59 -1.30 -9.23
CA GLY A 147 17.02 -1.68 -10.57
C GLY A 147 17.46 -3.14 -10.72
N ASN A 148 17.57 -3.92 -9.64
CA ASN A 148 17.83 -5.35 -9.71
C ASN A 148 16.51 -6.10 -9.89
N GLU A 149 16.49 -7.04 -10.83
CA GLU A 149 15.33 -7.88 -11.10
C GLU A 149 15.53 -9.29 -10.56
N ILE A 150 14.57 -9.76 -9.77
CA ILE A 150 14.57 -11.09 -9.14
C ILE A 150 13.22 -11.73 -9.44
N ILE A 151 13.22 -13.01 -9.80
CA ILE A 151 11.99 -13.79 -9.93
C ILE A 151 11.79 -14.57 -8.64
N LEU A 152 10.64 -14.40 -8.01
CA LEU A 152 10.19 -15.20 -6.88
C LEU A 152 9.21 -16.25 -7.37
N GLU A 153 9.44 -17.49 -6.98
CA GLU A 153 8.52 -18.62 -7.16
C GLU A 153 7.84 -18.95 -5.83
N PRO A 154 6.74 -19.73 -5.82
CA PRO A 154 6.03 -20.04 -4.58
C PRO A 154 6.95 -20.69 -3.54
N GLY A 155 7.05 -20.08 -2.36
CA GLY A 155 8.00 -20.48 -1.32
C GLY A 155 9.21 -19.56 -1.16
N ASP A 156 9.53 -18.76 -2.18
CA ASP A 156 10.62 -17.81 -2.11
C ASP A 156 10.25 -16.56 -1.30
N SER A 157 11.26 -15.90 -0.76
CA SER A 157 11.10 -14.65 -0.04
C SER A 157 12.22 -13.66 -0.30
N VAL A 158 11.93 -12.40 -0.05
CA VAL A 158 12.91 -11.30 -0.11
C VAL A 158 12.65 -10.33 1.03
N TYR A 159 13.71 -9.74 1.56
CA TYR A 159 13.65 -8.72 2.59
C TYR A 159 14.52 -7.53 2.17
N TYR A 160 13.95 -6.32 2.21
CA TYR A 160 14.63 -5.13 1.70
C TYR A 160 14.23 -3.85 2.43
N ASN A 161 15.04 -2.81 2.25
CA ASN A 161 14.71 -1.46 2.68
C ASN A 161 13.71 -0.84 1.70
N SER A 162 12.50 -0.54 2.16
CA SER A 162 11.37 -0.10 1.34
C SER A 162 11.51 1.31 0.76
N LEU A 163 12.46 2.10 1.27
CA LEU A 163 12.86 3.36 0.64
C LEU A 163 13.54 3.13 -0.71
N THR A 164 14.06 1.93 -0.95
CA THR A 164 14.61 1.56 -2.25
C THR A 164 13.44 1.43 -3.24
N PRO A 165 13.48 2.11 -4.41
CA PRO A 165 12.44 1.99 -5.42
C PRO A 165 12.17 0.54 -5.79
N HIS A 166 10.93 0.10 -5.64
CA HIS A 166 10.55 -1.29 -5.86
C HIS A 166 9.17 -1.42 -6.51
N GLY A 167 8.98 -2.51 -7.26
CA GLY A 167 7.69 -2.81 -7.88
C GLY A 167 7.65 -4.23 -8.39
N MET A 168 6.44 -4.74 -8.66
CA MET A 168 6.24 -6.14 -8.98
C MET A 168 5.40 -6.34 -10.24
N LYS A 169 5.65 -7.43 -10.97
CA LYS A 169 4.88 -7.86 -12.14
C LYS A 169 4.65 -9.37 -12.07
N ALA A 170 3.42 -9.80 -12.31
CA ALA A 170 3.10 -11.22 -12.46
C ALA A 170 3.62 -11.74 -13.81
N LEU A 171 4.13 -12.98 -13.82
CA LEU A 171 4.70 -13.64 -14.98
C LEU A 171 3.76 -14.72 -15.55
N ASP A 172 4.12 -15.25 -16.72
CA ASP A 172 3.51 -16.43 -17.35
C ASP A 172 2.01 -16.28 -17.69
N GLY A 173 1.55 -15.05 -17.91
CA GLY A 173 0.15 -14.79 -18.27
C GLY A 173 -0.85 -15.06 -17.14
N LYS A 174 -0.38 -15.28 -15.89
CA LYS A 174 -1.21 -15.67 -14.75
C LYS A 174 -1.03 -14.73 -13.56
N PRO A 175 -2.09 -14.46 -12.78
CA PRO A 175 -1.94 -13.70 -11.54
C PRO A 175 -0.93 -14.34 -10.59
N ALA A 176 -0.22 -13.50 -9.83
CA ALA A 176 0.68 -13.92 -8.77
C ALA A 176 0.24 -13.33 -7.43
N ARG A 177 0.44 -14.05 -6.34
CA ARG A 177 0.05 -13.62 -5.00
C ARG A 177 1.21 -13.77 -4.04
N PHE A 178 1.41 -12.75 -3.22
CA PHE A 178 2.46 -12.73 -2.22
C PHE A 178 1.97 -12.08 -0.92
N LEU A 179 2.60 -12.46 0.18
CA LEU A 179 2.46 -11.74 1.44
C LEU A 179 3.45 -10.59 1.43
N ALA A 180 2.97 -9.38 1.67
CA ALA A 180 3.80 -8.21 1.92
C ALA A 180 3.67 -7.82 3.38
N VAL A 181 4.78 -7.78 4.11
CA VAL A 181 4.82 -7.37 5.52
C VAL A 181 5.70 -6.14 5.62
N ILE A 182 5.06 -4.97 5.69
CA ILE A 182 5.74 -3.68 5.79
C ILE A 182 5.93 -3.35 7.28
N ILE A 183 7.15 -3.03 7.68
CA ILE A 183 7.57 -2.80 9.07
C ILE A 183 7.91 -1.31 9.21
N LYS A 184 7.31 -0.66 10.21
CA LYS A 184 7.34 0.81 10.42
C LYS A 184 8.54 1.33 11.19
#